data_AF-A0A285NT18-F1
#
_entry.id   AF-A0A285NT18-F1
#
_cell.length_a   1.000
_cell.length_b   1.000
_cell.length_c   1.000
_cell.angle_alpha   90.00
_cell.angle_beta   90.00
_cell.angle_gamma   90.00
#
_symmetry.space_group_name_H-M   'P 1'
#
loop_
_entity.id
_entity.type
_entity.pdbx_description
1 polymer ?
#
loop_
_entity_poly.entity_id
_entity_poly.type
_entity_poly.pdbx_seq_one_letter_code
_entity_poly.pdbx_strand_id
1 'polypeptide(L)'
;MTLWDDRLLEVIREEDSGAPTELSDQDTIRVSRQHISRRLKKLAENGLLQPLGNGVYVITEEGEAYLDGEYDAEAGAYLNGADDRNGPSASETSKS
;
A
#
# COMPACT_ATOMS: atom_id res chain seq x y z
N MET A 1 -8.61 -4.62 2.07
CA MET A 1 -8.54 -3.63 0.97
C MET A 1 -9.77 -3.74 0.06
N THR A 2 -9.89 -2.85 -0.92
CA THR A 2 -10.91 -2.79 -1.98
C THR A 2 -10.22 -2.28 -3.25
N LEU A 3 -10.75 -2.55 -4.45
CA LEU A 3 -10.15 -2.05 -5.70
C LEU A 3 -9.85 -0.54 -5.71
N TRP A 4 -10.68 0.24 -5.01
CA TRP A 4 -10.50 1.68 -4.92
C TRP A 4 -9.38 2.10 -3.96
N ASP A 5 -8.96 1.25 -3.04
CA ASP A 5 -7.84 1.58 -2.14
C ASP A 5 -6.53 1.66 -2.92
N ASP A 6 -6.24 0.62 -3.70
CA ASP A 6 -5.05 0.53 -4.54
C ASP A 6 -5.01 1.73 -5.49
N ARG A 7 -6.14 2.01 -6.15
CA ARG A 7 -6.22 3.15 -7.08
C ARG A 7 -6.02 4.51 -6.40
N LEU A 8 -6.50 4.68 -5.17
CA LEU A 8 -6.30 5.92 -4.41
C LEU A 8 -4.84 6.08 -3.97
N LEU A 9 -4.19 5.00 -3.55
CA LEU A 9 -2.77 4.99 -3.22
C LEU A 9 -1.90 5.31 -4.44
N GLU A 10 -2.19 4.69 -5.59
CA GLU A 10 -1.49 4.96 -6.87
C GLU A 10 -1.54 6.44 -7.24
N VAL A 11 -2.73 7.06 -7.18
CA VAL A 11 -2.88 8.48 -7.52
C VAL A 11 -2.16 9.37 -6.51
N ILE A 12 -2.25 9.08 -5.22
CA ILE A 12 -1.56 9.88 -4.19
C ILE A 12 -0.04 9.77 -4.31
N ARG A 13 0.48 8.60 -4.71
CA ARG A 13 1.90 8.40 -5.05
C ARG A 13 2.33 9.25 -6.24
N GLU A 14 1.51 9.28 -7.29
CA GLU A 14 1.81 10.05 -8.52
C GLU A 14 1.73 11.57 -8.31
N GLU A 15 0.79 12.04 -7.50
CA GLU A 15 0.48 13.46 -7.28
C GLU A 15 1.10 14.03 -5.98
N ASP A 16 1.96 13.28 -5.30
CA ASP A 16 2.54 13.53 -3.96
C ASP A 16 1.53 13.65 -2.79
N SER A 17 0.27 13.97 -3.08
CA SER A 17 -0.79 14.14 -2.10
C SER A 17 -2.17 13.93 -2.71
N GLY A 18 -3.20 13.80 -1.87
CA GLY A 18 -4.57 13.83 -2.36
C GLY A 18 -5.61 14.18 -1.30
N ALA A 19 -6.61 14.93 -1.73
CA ALA A 19 -7.83 15.22 -1.00
C ALA A 19 -9.06 14.63 -1.69
N PRO A 20 -10.17 14.36 -0.96
CA PRO A 20 -11.37 13.76 -1.54
C PRO A 20 -11.94 14.47 -2.77
N THR A 21 -11.76 15.80 -2.87
CA THR A 21 -12.22 16.58 -4.03
C THR A 21 -11.34 16.34 -5.25
N GLU A 22 -10.03 16.48 -5.10
CA GLU A 22 -9.05 16.26 -6.17
C GLU A 22 -9.15 14.83 -6.72
N LEU A 23 -9.24 13.86 -5.81
CA LEU A 23 -9.37 12.44 -6.16
C LEU A 23 -10.71 12.11 -6.81
N SER A 24 -11.79 12.85 -6.52
CA SER A 24 -13.06 12.64 -7.22
C SER A 24 -13.09 13.18 -8.64
N ASP A 25 -12.18 14.08 -8.97
CA ASP A 25 -12.08 14.70 -10.29
C ASP A 25 -11.19 13.89 -11.25
N GLN A 26 -10.51 12.86 -10.74
CA GLN A 26 -9.68 11.94 -11.53
C GLN A 26 -10.54 11.01 -12.39
N ASP A 27 -10.30 10.99 -13.71
CA ASP A 27 -11.04 10.16 -14.68
C ASP A 27 -11.02 8.65 -14.35
N THR A 28 -10.00 8.23 -13.61
CA THR A 28 -9.79 6.84 -13.22
C THR A 28 -10.49 6.46 -11.92
N ILE A 29 -11.02 7.43 -11.17
CA ILE A 29 -11.76 7.22 -9.91
C ILE A 29 -13.25 7.41 -10.16
N ARG A 30 -14.03 6.33 -10.06
CA ARG A 30 -15.47 6.32 -10.39
C ARG A 30 -16.38 6.06 -9.19
N VAL A 31 -16.04 6.66 -8.06
CA VAL A 31 -16.81 6.57 -6.81
C VAL A 31 -17.07 7.95 -6.22
N SER A 32 -18.09 8.06 -5.39
CA SER A 32 -18.46 9.33 -4.77
C SER A 32 -17.36 9.84 -3.83
N ARG A 33 -17.25 11.17 -3.71
CA ARG A 33 -16.38 11.85 -2.75
C ARG A 33 -16.55 11.36 -1.30
N GLN A 34 -17.78 11.03 -0.90
CA GLN A 34 -18.05 10.45 0.43
C GLN A 34 -17.41 9.06 0.59
N HIS A 35 -17.47 8.22 -0.46
CA HIS A 35 -16.80 6.93 -0.46
C HIS A 35 -15.27 7.12 -0.39
N ILE A 36 -14.70 8.01 -1.20
CA ILE A 36 -13.28 8.35 -1.20
C ILE A 36 -12.84 8.76 0.21
N SER A 37 -13.54 9.71 0.84
CA SER A 37 -13.20 10.17 2.20
C SER A 37 -13.19 9.03 3.22
N ARG A 38 -14.15 8.09 3.14
CA ARG A 38 -14.15 6.89 4.00
C ARG A 38 -12.95 5.97 3.72
N ARG A 39 -12.56 5.82 2.44
CA ARG A 39 -11.40 5.00 2.05
C ARG A 39 -10.09 5.61 2.54
N LEU A 40 -9.86 6.90 2.33
CA LEU A 40 -8.66 7.61 2.79
C LEU A 40 -8.48 7.49 4.31
N LYS A 41 -9.57 7.67 5.07
CA LYS A 41 -9.54 7.48 6.52
C LYS A 41 -9.13 6.04 6.88
N LYS A 42 -9.73 5.05 6.20
CA LYS A 42 -9.40 3.64 6.45
C LYS A 42 -7.95 3.31 6.08
N LEU A 43 -7.44 3.83 4.98
CA LEU A 43 -6.03 3.68 4.59
C LEU A 43 -5.08 4.28 5.63
N ALA A 44 -5.40 5.47 6.14
CA ALA A 44 -4.64 6.10 7.21
C ALA A 44 -4.70 5.32 8.53
N GLU A 45 -5.85 4.75 8.89
CA GLU A 45 -5.98 3.85 10.04
C GLU A 45 -5.12 2.58 9.91
N ASN A 46 -4.79 2.16 8.68
CA ASN A 46 -3.90 1.02 8.40
C ASN A 46 -2.44 1.45 8.15
N GLY A 47 -2.07 2.70 8.42
CA GLY A 47 -0.69 3.17 8.28
C GLY A 47 -0.24 3.45 6.84
N LEU A 48 -1.06 3.17 5.83
CA LEU A 48 -0.69 3.34 4.41
C LEU A 48 -0.76 4.79 3.91
N LEU A 49 -1.47 5.65 4.62
CA LEU A 49 -1.54 7.09 4.36
C LEU A 49 -1.33 7.89 5.65
N GLN A 50 -0.80 9.11 5.52
CA GLN A 50 -0.66 10.05 6.62
C GLN A 50 -1.57 11.28 6.38
N PRO A 51 -2.49 11.61 7.30
CA PRO A 51 -3.29 12.83 7.19
C PRO A 51 -2.47 14.06 7.57
N LEU A 52 -2.47 15.10 6.72
CA LEU A 52 -1.81 16.38 6.99
C LEU A 52 -2.77 17.47 7.52
N GLY A 53 -4.08 17.19 7.52
CA GLY A 53 -5.14 18.14 7.89
C GLY A 53 -5.93 18.62 6.68
N ASN A 54 -7.10 19.24 6.92
CA ASN A 54 -8.02 19.71 5.86
C ASN A 54 -8.43 18.65 4.82
N GLY A 55 -8.33 17.37 5.18
CA GLY A 55 -8.63 16.25 4.28
C GLY A 55 -7.53 15.92 3.27
N VAL A 56 -6.34 16.50 3.41
CA VAL A 56 -5.15 16.16 2.62
C VAL A 56 -4.45 14.94 3.24
N TYR A 57 -4.07 14.00 2.38
CA TYR A 57 -3.31 12.80 2.73
C TYR A 57 -2.07 12.70 1.85
N VAL A 58 -1.01 12.14 2.42
CA VAL A 58 0.20 11.73 1.69
C VAL A 58 0.44 10.25 1.90
N ILE A 59 1.14 9.62 0.96
CA ILE A 59 1.52 8.20 1.08
C ILE A 59 2.66 8.03 2.10
N THR A 60 2.64 6.92 2.83
CA THR A 60 3.69 6.55 3.79
C THR A 60 4.66 5.55 3.15
N GLU A 61 5.78 5.27 3.83
CA GLU A 61 6.71 4.21 3.41
C GLU A 61 6.01 2.83 3.31
N GLU A 62 5.08 2.52 4.22
CA GLU A 62 4.30 1.28 4.17
C GLU A 62 3.30 1.27 3.00
N GLY A 63 2.73 2.42 2.66
CA GLY A 63 1.87 2.59 1.48
C GLY A 63 2.62 2.39 0.18
N GLU A 64 3.82 2.95 0.07
CA GLU A 64 4.75 2.75 -1.04
C GLU A 64 5.13 1.27 -1.18
N ALA A 65 5.59 0.66 -0.09
CA ALA A 65 5.97 -0.75 -0.04
C ALA A 65 4.79 -1.68 -0.37
N TYR A 66 3.57 -1.32 0.01
CA TYR A 66 2.38 -2.07 -0.37
C TYR A 66 2.17 -2.07 -1.89
N LEU A 67 2.30 -0.91 -2.54
CA LEU A 67 2.18 -0.78 -3.99
C LEU A 67 3.31 -1.52 -4.72
N ASP A 68 4.50 -1.58 -4.12
CA ASP A 68 5.66 -2.29 -4.66
C ASP A 68 5.63 -3.80 -4.37
N GLY A 69 4.63 -4.29 -3.64
CA GLY A 69 4.49 -5.71 -3.29
C GLY A 69 5.46 -6.18 -2.22
N GLU A 70 5.96 -5.27 -1.39
CA GLU A 70 6.90 -5.49 -0.30
C GLU A 70 6.24 -5.44 1.08
N TYR A 71 4.96 -5.05 1.17
CA TYR A 71 4.20 -4.97 2.43
C TYR A 71 2.85 -5.67 2.32
N ASP A 72 2.53 -6.50 3.31
CA ASP A 72 1.22 -7.13 3.46
C ASP A 72 0.32 -6.25 4.33
N ALA A 73 -0.62 -5.55 3.69
CA ALA A 73 -1.59 -4.68 4.36
C ALA A 73 -2.64 -5.42 5.19
N GLU A 74 -2.82 -6.73 5.02
CA GLU A 74 -3.68 -7.54 5.88
C GLU A 74 -2.95 -7.98 7.15
N ALA A 75 -1.69 -8.38 7.01
CA ALA A 75 -0.85 -8.76 8.15
C ALA A 75 -0.26 -7.55 8.91
N GLY A 76 -0.18 -6.39 8.27
CA GLY A 76 0.46 -5.19 8.81
C GLY A 76 1.97 -5.36 8.97
N ALA A 77 2.61 -6.01 7.99
CA ALA A 77 4.03 -6.36 8.07
C ALA A 77 4.70 -6.35 6.68
N TYR A 78 5.97 -5.97 6.65
CA TYR A 78 6.80 -6.15 5.46
C TYR A 78 6.94 -7.64 5.13
N LEU A 79 6.82 -7.95 3.85
CA LEU A 79 7.17 -9.24 3.31
C LEU A 79 8.69 -9.37 3.42
N ASN A 80 9.17 -10.11 4.42
CA ASN A 80 10.59 -10.46 4.50
C ASN A 80 10.96 -11.10 3.17
N GLY A 81 11.86 -10.48 2.42
CA GLY A 81 12.34 -10.97 1.13
C GLY A 81 12.82 -12.41 1.28
N ALA A 82 11.95 -13.36 0.97
CA ALA A 82 12.30 -14.76 0.88
C ALA A 82 12.98 -14.98 -0.46
N ASP A 83 14.17 -14.39 -0.62
CA ASP A 83 15.18 -14.90 -1.53
C ASP A 83 16.56 -14.39 -1.08
N ASP A 84 17.20 -15.18 -0.21
CA ASP A 84 18.55 -15.68 -0.47
C ASP A 84 19.00 -16.58 0.70
N ARG A 85 19.45 -17.80 0.35
CA ARG A 85 20.05 -18.87 1.19
C ARG A 85 19.12 -19.96 1.74
N ASN A 86 18.44 -20.69 0.86
CA ASN A 86 18.42 -22.16 1.00
C ASN A 86 18.25 -22.86 -0.34
N GLY A 87 19.19 -22.65 -1.26
CA GLY A 87 19.41 -23.62 -2.34
C GLY A 87 19.76 -24.98 -1.72
N PRO A 88 19.35 -26.11 -2.33
CA PRO A 88 19.46 -27.42 -1.69
C PRO A 88 20.94 -27.72 -1.42
N SER A 89 21.33 -27.78 -0.15
CA SER A 89 22.61 -28.34 0.26
C SER A 89 22.57 -29.85 0.01
N ALA A 90 22.88 -30.26 -1.22
CA ALA A 90 23.26 -31.62 -1.52
C ALA A 90 24.63 -31.88 -0.88
N SER A 91 24.62 -32.26 0.41
CA SER A 91 25.78 -32.83 1.07
C SER A 91 25.61 -34.34 1.10
N GLU A 92 26.08 -34.97 0.03
CA GLU A 92 26.40 -36.39 0.01
C GLU A 92 27.50 -36.72 1.06
N THR A 93 27.44 -37.94 1.61
CA THR A 93 28.59 -38.74 2.10
C THR A 93 29.20 -38.29 3.45
N SER A 94 29.23 -39.08 4.53
CA SER A 94 29.63 -40.48 4.64
C SER A 94 29.11 -41.14 5.92
N LYS A 95 28.75 -42.41 5.77
CA LYS A 95 28.71 -43.43 6.80
C LYS A 95 30.16 -43.76 7.23
N SER A 96 30.46 -43.73 8.53
CA SER A 96 31.50 -44.56 9.18
C SER A 96 31.28 -44.55 10.69
#